data_AF-A0AAD5BK00-F1
#
_entry.id   AF-A0AAD5BK00-F1
#
_cell.length_a   1.000
_cell.length_b   1.000
_cell.length_c   1.000
_cell.angle_alpha   90.00
_cell.angle_beta   90.00
_cell.angle_gamma   90.00
#
_symmetry.space_group_name_H-M   'P 1'
#
loop_
_entity.id
_entity.type
_entity.pdbx_description
1 polymer ?
#
loop_
_entity_poly.entity_id
_entity_poly.type
_entity_poly.pdbx_seq_one_letter_code
_entity_poly.pdbx_strand_id
1 'polypeptide(L)' 'MEGSVHNLEFKIVGSEGQIMAVVQRKLSSSGVVLGEDVLCVTVEPHVDHIFVMALVAILGLIRHKM' A
#
# COMPACT_ATOMS: atom_id res chain seq x y z
N MET A 1 -2.13 25.68 6.04
CA MET A 1 -3.27 24.94 5.49
C MET A 1 -2.71 23.81 4.64
N GLU A 2 -2.94 22.58 5.12
CA GLU A 2 -2.84 21.29 4.45
C GLU A 2 -1.68 21.11 3.47
N GLY A 3 -0.48 20.90 4.02
CA GLY A 3 0.50 20.08 3.31
C GLY A 3 -0.06 18.67 3.25
N SER A 4 -0.55 18.25 2.08
CA SER A 4 -0.93 16.87 1.82
C SER A 4 0.30 15.99 2.10
N VAL A 5 0.36 15.39 3.28
CA VAL A 5 1.35 14.37 3.60
C VAL A 5 0.98 13.18 2.72
N HIS A 6 1.60 13.10 1.56
CA HIS A 6 1.37 12.07 0.55
C HIS A 6 1.63 10.68 1.15
N ASN A 7 0.58 10.08 1.70
CA ASN A 7 0.56 8.73 2.26
C ASN A 7 0.50 7.72 1.09
N LEU A 8 1.20 6.59 1.21
CA LEU A 8 1.18 5.46 0.28
C LEU A 8 -0.05 4.56 0.53
N GLU A 9 -1.21 5.20 0.71
CA GLU A 9 -2.49 4.52 0.83
C GLU A 9 -3.16 4.45 -0.54
N PHE A 10 -3.37 3.24 -1.04
CA PHE A 10 -3.98 3.00 -2.34
C PHE A 10 -4.56 1.59 -2.45
N LYS A 11 -5.37 1.37 -3.49
CA LYS A 11 -5.90 0.05 -3.87
C LYS A 11 -5.33 -0.35 -5.21
N ILE A 12 -5.05 -1.63 -5.38
CA ILE A 12 -4.77 -2.23 -6.69
C ILE A 12 -6.07 -2.84 -7.18
N VAL A 13 -6.50 -2.42 -8.36
CA VAL A 13 -7.79 -2.78 -8.95
C VAL A 13 -7.54 -3.54 -10.25
N GLY A 14 -8.26 -4.66 -10.43
CA GLY A 14 -8.20 -5.47 -11.63
C GLY A 14 -8.99 -4.87 -12.79
N SER A 15 -8.93 -5.53 -13.94
CA SER A 15 -9.60 -5.07 -15.17
C SER A 15 -11.12 -4.95 -15.04
N GLU A 16 -11.73 -5.80 -14.21
CA GLU A 16 -13.18 -5.82 -13.96
C GLU A 16 -13.60 -4.91 -12.79
N GLY A 17 -12.69 -4.06 -12.29
CA GLY A 17 -12.95 -3.16 -11.17
C GLY A 17 -12.91 -3.82 -9.79
N GLN A 18 -12.57 -5.11 -9.72
CA GLN A 18 -12.40 -5.83 -8.45
C GLN A 18 -11.15 -5.35 -7.71
N ILE A 19 -11.22 -5.26 -6.38
CA ILE A 19 -10.05 -4.98 -5.55
C ILE A 19 -9.19 -6.25 -5.54
N MET A 20 -7.90 -6.10 -5.85
CA MET A 20 -6.92 -7.20 -5.80
C MET A 20 -6.00 -7.09 -4.58
N ALA A 21 -5.73 -5.85 -4.14
CA ALA A 21 -5.02 -5.58 -2.91
C ALA A 21 -5.35 -4.19 -2.35
N VAL A 22 -5.21 -4.06 -1.03
CA VAL A 22 -5.36 -2.81 -0.30
C VAL A 22 -4.05 -2.51 0.43
N VAL A 23 -3.53 -1.31 0.24
CA VAL A 23 -2.28 -0.84 0.84
C VAL A 23 -2.59 0.30 1.80
N GLN A 24 -2.16 0.13 3.05
CA GLN A 24 -2.42 1.06 4.15
C GLN A 24 -1.18 1.24 5.02
N ARG A 25 -1.17 2.29 5.86
CA ARG A 25 -0.14 2.40 6.90
C ARG A 25 -0.26 1.28 7.92
N LYS A 26 0.88 0.71 8.29
CA LYS A 26 0.91 -0.31 9.33
C LYS A 26 0.74 0.32 10.71
N LEU A 27 -0.19 -0.21 11.49
CA LEU A 27 -0.35 0.06 12.91
C LEU A 27 0.25 -1.09 13.72
N SER A 28 0.86 -0.79 14.86
CA SER A 28 1.18 -1.80 15.86
C SER A 28 -0.11 -2.39 16.45
N SER A 29 0.00 -3.51 17.16
CA SER A 29 -1.11 -4.09 17.93
C SER A 29 -1.65 -3.15 19.02
N SER A 30 -0.86 -2.15 19.45
CA SER A 30 -1.27 -1.10 20.38
C SER A 30 -1.82 0.16 19.70
N GLY A 31 -1.99 0.15 18.37
CA GLY A 31 -2.53 1.26 17.59
C GLY A 31 -1.52 2.35 17.22
N VAL A 32 -0.23 2.13 17.46
CA VAL A 32 0.82 3.09 17.11
C VAL A 32 1.09 3.02 15.61
N VAL A 33 1.01 4.15 14.92
CA VAL A 33 1.37 4.25 13.50
C VAL A 33 2.87 4.07 13.36
N LEU A 34 3.29 3.12 12.51
CA LEU A 34 4.70 2.87 12.24
C LEU A 34 5.26 3.88 11.22
N GLY A 35 6.53 3.72 10.85
CA GLY A 35 7.21 4.55 9.84
C GLY A 35 6.40 4.68 8.55
N GLU A 36 6.59 5.76 7.79
CA GLU A 36 5.85 6.02 6.55
C GLU A 36 6.15 4.99 5.44
N ASP A 37 7.32 4.37 5.52
CA ASP A 37 7.82 3.26 4.71
C ASP A 37 7.27 1.89 5.14
N VAL A 38 6.57 1.83 6.28
CA VAL A 38 6.03 0.59 6.84
C VAL A 38 4.56 0.44 6.49
N LEU A 39 4.29 -0.42 5.51
CA LEU A 39 2.96 -0.64 4.95
C LEU A 39 2.34 -1.97 5.42
N CYS A 40 1.02 -1.98 5.49
CA CYS A 40 0.19 -3.18 5.56
C CYS A 40 -0.41 -3.41 4.18
N VAL A 41 -0.18 -4.59 3.61
CA VAL A 41 -0.70 -4.97 2.30
C VAL A 41 -1.61 -6.17 2.47
N THR A 42 -2.91 -5.96 2.29
CA THR A 42 -3.90 -7.03 2.25
C THR A 42 -4.12 -7.43 0.80
N VAL A 43 -3.91 -8.71 0.48
CA VAL A 43 -4.00 -9.24 -0.88
C VAL A 43 -5.17 -10.22 -0.94
N GLU A 44 -6.01 -10.11 -1.96
CA GLU A 44 -7.12 -11.05 -2.16
C GLU A 44 -6.60 -12.47 -2.45
N PRO A 45 -7.38 -13.51 -2.12
CA PRO A 45 -7.04 -14.88 -2.48
C PRO A 45 -6.75 -15.03 -3.98
N HIS A 46 -5.81 -15.90 -4.32
CA HIS A 46 -5.41 -16.21 -5.71
C HIS A 46 -4.80 -15.06 -6.50
N VAL A 47 -4.47 -13.94 -5.86
CA VAL A 47 -3.65 -12.88 -6.45
C VAL A 47 -2.16 -13.15 -6.15
N ASP A 48 -1.31 -12.98 -7.16
CA ASP A 48 0.13 -13.17 -6.99
C ASP A 48 0.74 -12.08 -6.07
N HIS A 49 1.27 -12.50 -4.93
CA HIS A 49 1.84 -11.59 -3.94
C HIS A 49 3.11 -10.89 -4.43
N ILE A 50 3.92 -11.55 -5.28
CA ILE A 50 5.15 -10.96 -5.81
C ILE A 50 4.78 -9.83 -6.78
N PHE A 51 3.79 -10.06 -7.64
CA PHE A 51 3.27 -9.03 -8.55
C PHE A 51 2.74 -7.82 -7.78
N VAL A 52 1.93 -8.04 -6.75
CA VAL A 52 1.44 -6.96 -5.88
C VAL A 52 2.59 -6.20 -5.24
N MET A 53 3.56 -6.89 -4.64
CA MET A 53 4.69 -6.25 -3.97
C MET A 53 5.60 -5.50 -4.96
N ALA A 54 5.76 -5.99 -6.19
CA ALA A 54 6.51 -5.28 -7.23
C ALA A 54 5.83 -3.95 -7.57
N LEU A 55 4.49 -3.93 -7.73
CA LEU A 55 3.75 -2.69 -7.97
C LEU A 55 3.87 -1.71 -6.79
N VAL A 56 3.77 -2.21 -5.55
CA VAL A 56 3.94 -1.40 -4.35
C VAL A 56 5.32 -0.77 -4.30
N ALA A 57 6.37 -1.56 -4.55
CA ALA A 57 7.76 -1.07 -4.56
C ALA A 57 7.98 -0.03 -5.67
N ILE A 58 7.51 -0.29 -6.89
CA ILE A 58 7.63 0.65 -8.01
C ILE A 58 6.94 1.98 -7.67
N LEU A 59 5.71 1.93 -7.14
CA LEU A 59 5.00 3.15 -6.76
C LEU A 59 5.67 3.88 -5.60
N GLY A 60 6.21 3.14 -4.63
CA GLY A 60 6.99 3.70 -3.52
C GLY A 60 8.24 4.44 -4.01
N LEU A 61 8.98 3.85 -4.94
CA LEU A 61 10.14 4.46 -5.59
C LEU A 61 9.77 5.71 -6.39
N ILE A 62 8.71 5.65 -7.22
CA ILE A 62 8.21 6.80 -7.99
C ILE A 62 7.83 7.97 -7.07
N ARG A 63 7.31 7.67 -5.88
CA ARG A 63 6.89 8.67 -4.89
C ARG A 63 7.99 9.05 -3.90
N HIS A 64 9.21 8.56 -4.06
CA HIS A 64 10.36 8.77 -3.16
C HIS A 64 10.05 8.44 -1.70
N LYS A 65 9.32 7.35 -1.48
CA LYS A 65 8.85 6.87 -0.17
C LYS A 65 9.41 5.49 0.19
N MET A 66 10.25 4.93 -0.68
CA MET A 66 11.03 3.70 -0.50
C MET A 66 12.42 3.91 -1.08
#